data_AF-A0A7V9AWQ8-F1
#
_entry.id   AF-A0A7V9AWQ8-F1
#
_cell.length_a   1.000
_cell.length_b   1.000
_cell.length_c   1.000
_cell.angle_alpha   90.00
_cell.angle_beta   90.00
_cell.angle_gamma   90.00
#
_symmetry.space_group_name_H-M   'P 1'
#
loop_
_entity.id
_entity.type
_entity.pdbx_description
1 polymer ?
#
loop_
_entity_poly.entity_id
_entity_poly.type
_entity_poly.pdbx_seq_one_letter_code
_entity_poly.pdbx_strand_id
1 'polypeptide(L)'
;MTSLSRLAIVSLVTLWFAGVSAAQLRTQGPADPRTQPRAFGTLREQAAMQQEWLRKRLDTFLPALMRKHGADMWVVPMREYNEDPVFSAITAPETFAARRRTIYVFFDKCAATAAAPAPSCVERIALGGSSQGGVFEARRSMKKAAGDVGRGQQAELWGDEQWQALKAAIEERDPRIIAINRSTVFAFTDGLSSGELQGMSAALGDKWTARMRNAEALPLELVAARLPEEDAFFRRMQELVWSMTQEMFSSRMITPGTTKTSELVWWWRQRVNDLGLGTWFQPSVSVQRQGVTAEKLGADPVIEPGDVLHCDVGITVARLNTDTQHNAYVLKPGETDAPAGLRQALANGN
;
A
#
# COMPACT_ATOMS: atom_id res chain seq x y z
N MET A 1 -78.93 28.42 61.52
CA MET A 1 -79.48 28.65 60.17
C MET A 1 -78.45 29.42 59.36
N THR A 2 -77.87 28.76 58.36
CA THR A 2 -77.42 29.29 57.05
C THR A 2 -76.82 30.70 56.95
N SER A 3 -75.54 30.79 56.56
CA SER A 3 -75.06 31.63 55.42
C SER A 3 -73.51 31.61 55.36
N LEU A 4 -72.93 30.86 54.39
CA LEU A 4 -72.11 31.33 53.24
C LEU A 4 -70.77 32.01 53.62
N SER A 5 -69.65 31.29 53.51
CA SER A 5 -68.80 31.17 52.32
C SER A 5 -68.00 32.43 51.96
N ARG A 6 -66.69 32.42 52.25
CA ARG A 6 -65.67 33.05 51.41
C ARG A 6 -64.48 32.10 51.25
N LEU A 7 -64.32 31.60 50.03
CA LEU A 7 -63.18 30.84 49.55
C LEU A 7 -61.95 31.74 49.45
N ALA A 8 -60.79 31.25 49.89
CA ALA A 8 -59.49 31.62 49.37
C ALA A 8 -58.68 30.32 49.22
N ILE A 9 -58.57 29.83 47.98
CA ILE A 9 -57.74 28.67 47.64
C ILE A 9 -56.34 29.20 47.32
N VAL A 10 -55.37 28.90 48.18
CA VAL A 10 -53.94 29.01 47.86
C VAL A 10 -53.53 27.68 47.21
N SER A 11 -53.16 27.74 45.93
CA SER A 11 -52.65 26.57 45.21
C SER A 11 -51.21 26.30 45.65
N LEU A 12 -50.97 25.16 46.30
CA LEU A 12 -49.62 24.60 46.50
C LEU A 12 -49.31 23.71 45.29
N VAL A 13 -48.37 24.15 44.44
CA VAL A 13 -47.79 23.30 43.39
C VAL A 13 -46.69 22.46 44.03
N THR A 14 -46.96 21.19 44.28
CA THR A 14 -45.95 20.18 44.63
C THR A 14 -45.29 19.69 43.34
N LEU A 15 -44.10 20.21 43.03
CA LEU A 15 -43.23 19.64 42.00
C LEU A 15 -42.67 18.29 42.49
N TRP A 16 -43.13 17.20 41.86
CA TRP A 16 -42.46 15.91 41.91
C TRP A 16 -41.22 15.96 41.02
N PHE A 17 -40.03 16.07 41.62
CA PHE A 17 -38.79 15.74 40.91
C PHE A 17 -38.69 14.22 40.81
N ALA A 18 -39.07 13.66 39.66
CA ALA A 18 -38.64 12.33 39.28
C ALA A 18 -37.12 12.35 39.13
N GLY A 19 -36.42 11.70 40.06
CA GLY A 19 -34.97 11.52 40.00
C GLY A 19 -34.60 10.72 38.75
N VAL A 20 -34.21 11.42 37.69
CA VAL A 20 -33.50 10.81 36.58
C VAL A 20 -32.15 10.36 37.14
N SER A 21 -32.01 9.05 37.40
CA SER A 21 -30.69 8.46 37.60
C SER A 21 -29.91 8.73 36.32
N ALA A 22 -28.99 9.69 36.40
CA ALA A 22 -27.93 9.82 35.42
C ALA A 22 -27.13 8.51 35.47
N ALA A 23 -27.45 7.58 34.57
CA ALA A 23 -26.55 6.51 34.24
C ALA A 23 -25.26 7.20 33.80
N GLN A 24 -24.26 7.24 34.69
CA GLN A 24 -22.92 7.66 34.35
C GLN A 24 -22.51 6.80 33.17
N LEU A 25 -22.41 7.39 31.97
CA LEU A 25 -21.62 6.80 30.92
C LEU A 25 -20.26 6.55 31.56
N ARG A 26 -19.95 5.28 31.85
CA ARG A 26 -18.58 4.86 32.06
C ARG A 26 -17.88 5.15 30.75
N THR A 27 -17.29 6.34 30.65
CA THR A 27 -16.27 6.61 29.65
C THR A 27 -15.16 5.61 29.97
N GLN A 28 -15.08 4.53 29.18
CA GLN A 28 -13.80 3.86 29.05
C GLN A 28 -12.84 4.95 28.60
N GLY A 29 -11.88 5.30 29.47
CA GLY A 29 -10.83 6.25 29.11
C GLY A 29 -10.20 5.80 27.79
N PRO A 30 -9.71 6.73 26.95
CA PRO A 30 -9.09 6.36 25.68
C PRO A 30 -8.03 5.27 25.95
N ALA A 31 -8.13 4.16 25.23
CA ALA A 31 -7.14 3.10 25.28
C ALA A 31 -5.76 3.74 25.10
N ASP A 32 -4.82 3.42 25.98
CA ASP A 32 -3.46 3.96 25.88
C ASP A 32 -2.90 3.60 24.50
N PRO A 33 -2.54 4.57 23.64
CA PRO A 33 -2.00 4.28 22.31
C PRO A 33 -0.72 3.42 22.34
N ARG A 34 -0.08 3.31 23.51
CA ARG A 34 1.09 2.45 23.77
C ARG A 34 0.72 0.99 24.02
N THR A 35 -0.53 0.67 24.31
CA THR A 35 -1.00 -0.72 24.55
C THR A 35 -1.62 -1.37 23.31
N GLN A 36 -1.76 -0.63 22.21
CA GLN A 36 -2.22 -1.22 20.95
C GLN A 36 -1.18 -2.22 20.41
N PRO A 37 -1.59 -3.45 20.06
CA PRO A 37 -0.70 -4.45 19.50
C PRO A 37 -0.21 -4.00 18.12
N ARG A 38 1.11 -3.85 17.96
CA ARG A 38 1.79 -3.52 16.70
C ARG A 38 2.56 -4.73 16.21
N ALA A 39 1.89 -5.62 15.49
CA ALA A 39 2.44 -6.90 15.05
C ALA A 39 3.75 -6.76 14.24
N PHE A 40 3.96 -5.61 13.59
CA PHE A 40 5.14 -5.31 12.77
C PHE A 40 5.92 -4.08 13.24
N GLY A 41 5.82 -3.75 14.53
CA GLY A 41 6.51 -2.60 15.11
C GLY A 41 5.90 -1.25 14.72
N THR A 42 6.52 -0.19 15.19
CA THR A 42 6.14 1.20 14.94
C THR A 42 6.42 1.63 13.50
N LEU A 43 5.74 2.67 13.02
CA LEU A 43 6.02 3.24 11.69
C LEU A 43 7.48 3.70 11.54
N ARG A 44 8.13 4.14 12.63
CA ARG A 44 9.55 4.51 12.62
C ARG A 44 10.46 3.31 12.40
N GLU A 45 10.17 2.19 13.07
CA GLU A 45 10.92 0.93 12.88
C GLU A 45 10.68 0.36 11.48
N GLN A 46 9.44 0.39 11.00
CA GLN A 46 9.10 -0.03 9.63
C GLN A 46 9.80 0.86 8.58
N ALA A 47 9.89 2.18 8.80
CA ALA A 47 10.61 3.09 7.91
C ALA A 47 12.12 2.83 7.92
N ALA A 48 12.73 2.58 9.09
CA ALA A 48 14.15 2.23 9.16
C ALA A 48 14.45 0.94 8.38
N MET A 49 13.64 -0.11 8.60
CA MET A 49 13.74 -1.40 7.89
C MET A 49 13.56 -1.23 6.37
N GLN A 50 12.51 -0.53 5.92
CA GLN A 50 12.28 -0.28 4.50
C GLN A 50 13.41 0.52 3.84
N GLN A 51 14.03 1.47 4.56
CA GLN A 51 15.15 2.24 4.05
C GLN A 51 16.39 1.36 3.82
N GLU A 52 16.64 0.40 4.72
CA GLU A 52 17.70 -0.60 4.55
C GLU A 52 17.43 -1.53 3.36
N TRP A 53 16.19 -2.02 3.23
CA TRP A 53 15.78 -2.82 2.09
C TRP A 53 15.92 -2.05 0.78
N LEU A 54 15.46 -0.79 0.71
CA LEU A 54 15.61 0.05 -0.47
C LEU A 54 17.07 0.10 -0.94
N ARG A 55 17.99 0.41 -0.03
CA ARG A 55 19.43 0.45 -0.33
C ARG A 55 19.91 -0.90 -0.86
N LYS A 56 19.63 -1.99 -0.13
CA LYS A 56 20.09 -3.34 -0.48
C LYS A 56 19.50 -3.82 -1.81
N ARG A 57 18.23 -3.53 -2.10
CA ARG A 57 17.56 -3.85 -3.38
C ARG A 57 18.24 -3.15 -4.55
N LEU A 58 18.45 -1.84 -4.45
CA LEU A 58 19.09 -1.07 -5.50
C LEU A 58 20.56 -1.48 -5.70
N ASP A 59 21.26 -1.86 -4.64
CA ASP A 59 22.65 -2.33 -4.76
C ASP A 59 22.74 -3.74 -5.36
N THR A 60 21.81 -4.62 -4.99
CA THR A 60 21.85 -6.05 -5.37
C THR A 60 21.30 -6.30 -6.77
N PHE A 61 20.14 -5.75 -7.10
CA PHE A 61 19.40 -6.14 -8.31
C PHE A 61 19.63 -5.19 -9.47
N LEU A 62 19.65 -3.88 -9.21
CA LEU A 62 19.62 -2.88 -10.29
C LEU A 62 20.80 -2.98 -11.26
N PRO A 63 22.08 -3.15 -10.83
CA PRO A 63 23.21 -3.21 -11.78
C PRO A 63 23.06 -4.37 -12.77
N ALA A 64 22.71 -5.56 -12.28
CA ALA A 64 22.53 -6.74 -13.12
C ALA A 64 21.32 -6.58 -14.06
N LEU A 65 20.22 -6.00 -13.57
CA LEU A 65 19.02 -5.75 -14.38
C LEU A 65 19.28 -4.73 -15.49
N MET A 66 19.94 -3.61 -15.20
CA MET A 66 20.29 -2.62 -16.24
C MET A 66 21.13 -3.27 -17.35
N ARG A 67 22.10 -4.13 -16.99
CA ARG A 67 22.91 -4.87 -17.96
C ARG A 67 22.12 -5.90 -18.75
N LYS A 68 21.30 -6.69 -18.07
CA LYS A 68 20.43 -7.69 -18.71
C LYS A 68 19.53 -7.06 -19.78
N HIS A 69 19.06 -5.83 -19.55
CA HIS A 69 18.18 -5.12 -20.47
C HIS A 69 18.90 -4.10 -21.37
N GLY A 70 20.24 -4.09 -21.38
CA GLY A 70 21.04 -3.22 -22.26
C GLY A 70 20.82 -1.72 -22.02
N ALA A 71 20.42 -1.33 -20.81
CA ALA A 71 20.19 0.07 -20.44
C ALA A 71 21.50 0.69 -19.94
N ASP A 72 22.15 1.52 -20.77
CA ASP A 72 23.29 2.33 -20.31
C ASP A 72 22.80 3.38 -19.29
N MET A 73 21.66 3.99 -19.58
CA MET A 73 20.95 4.92 -18.69
C MET A 73 19.48 4.55 -18.60
N TRP A 74 18.88 4.65 -17.42
CA TRP A 74 17.45 4.49 -17.19
C TRP A 74 16.88 5.76 -16.57
N VAL A 75 15.87 6.34 -17.21
CA VAL A 75 15.27 7.63 -16.83
C VAL A 75 13.81 7.42 -16.48
N VAL A 76 13.42 7.84 -15.27
CA VAL A 76 12.08 7.70 -14.71
C VAL A 76 11.55 9.09 -14.35
N PRO A 77 11.01 9.87 -15.32
CA PRO A 77 10.36 11.13 -15.03
C PRO A 77 8.90 10.90 -14.66
N MET A 78 8.43 11.64 -13.66
CA MET A 78 7.06 11.52 -13.17
C MET A 78 6.59 12.84 -12.57
N ARG A 79 5.29 12.93 -12.30
CA ARG A 79 4.67 14.09 -11.65
C ARG A 79 4.01 13.68 -10.34
N GLU A 80 3.93 14.62 -9.43
CA GLU A 80 3.17 14.52 -8.18
C GLU A 80 1.74 14.09 -8.49
N TYR A 81 1.29 13.05 -7.79
CA TYR A 81 -0.01 12.39 -7.96
C TYR A 81 -0.19 11.61 -9.27
N ASN A 82 0.88 11.47 -10.06
CA ASN A 82 0.94 10.64 -11.25
C ASN A 82 2.34 10.01 -11.35
N GLU A 83 2.72 9.34 -10.27
CA GLU A 83 3.98 8.64 -10.13
C GLU A 83 4.07 7.45 -11.10
N ASP A 84 5.30 7.17 -11.53
CA ASP A 84 5.56 5.93 -12.25
C ASP A 84 5.26 4.72 -11.34
N PRO A 85 4.69 3.60 -11.85
CA PRO A 85 4.43 2.41 -11.04
C PRO A 85 5.66 1.88 -10.29
N VAL A 86 6.88 2.15 -10.77
CA VAL A 86 8.13 1.76 -10.10
C VAL A 86 8.47 2.62 -8.87
N PHE A 87 7.78 3.75 -8.67
CA PHE A 87 8.14 4.78 -7.69
C PHE A 87 8.32 4.24 -6.27
N SER A 88 7.39 3.43 -5.79
CA SER A 88 7.44 2.86 -4.43
C SER A 88 8.59 1.86 -4.24
N ALA A 89 9.13 1.30 -5.33
CA ALA A 89 10.27 0.37 -5.32
C ALA A 89 11.63 1.08 -5.34
N ILE A 90 11.68 2.38 -5.69
CA ILE A 90 12.91 3.16 -5.82
C ILE A 90 13.01 4.36 -4.87
N THR A 91 12.01 4.58 -4.01
CA THR A 91 11.96 5.75 -3.11
C THR A 91 11.95 5.39 -1.65
N ALA A 92 12.44 6.31 -0.82
CA ALA A 92 12.48 6.18 0.63
C ALA A 92 11.06 5.97 1.21
N PRO A 93 10.92 5.27 2.35
CA PRO A 93 9.62 5.01 2.98
C PRO A 93 8.90 6.28 3.44
N GLU A 94 9.66 7.33 3.76
CA GLU A 94 9.11 8.64 4.14
C GLU A 94 8.66 9.48 2.92
N THR A 95 8.97 9.06 1.71
CA THR A 95 8.53 9.76 0.50
C THR A 95 7.08 9.33 0.19
N PHE A 96 6.15 10.27 0.38
CA PHE A 96 4.72 10.05 0.13
C PHE A 96 4.35 10.11 -1.35
N ALA A 97 4.86 11.10 -2.07
CA ALA A 97 4.57 11.37 -3.48
C ALA A 97 5.80 11.96 -4.17
N ALA A 98 5.83 11.93 -5.50
CA ALA A 98 6.75 12.76 -6.26
C ALA A 98 6.48 14.24 -5.93
N ARG A 99 7.49 15.10 -6.06
CA ARG A 99 7.37 16.51 -5.64
C ARG A 99 7.38 17.39 -6.87
N ARG A 100 6.21 17.87 -7.30
CA ARG A 100 6.00 18.42 -8.65
C ARG A 100 6.49 17.44 -9.72
N ARG A 101 7.41 17.81 -10.61
CA ARG A 101 8.11 16.82 -11.45
C ARG A 101 9.30 16.26 -10.65
N THR A 102 9.50 14.97 -10.70
CA THR A 102 10.71 14.31 -10.18
C THR A 102 11.26 13.45 -11.29
N ILE A 103 12.57 13.52 -11.54
CA ILE A 103 13.23 12.64 -12.51
C ILE A 103 14.32 11.87 -11.78
N TYR A 104 14.15 10.55 -11.67
CA TYR A 104 15.21 9.67 -11.23
C TYR A 104 16.00 9.17 -12.43
N VAL A 105 17.33 9.25 -12.34
CA VAL A 105 18.25 8.80 -13.38
C VAL A 105 19.18 7.77 -12.78
N PHE A 106 19.29 6.64 -13.44
CA PHE A 106 20.26 5.59 -13.16
C PHE A 106 21.21 5.49 -14.34
N PHE A 107 22.51 5.50 -14.09
CA PHE A 107 23.52 5.38 -15.14
C PHE A 107 24.55 4.34 -14.75
N ASP A 108 24.73 3.33 -15.60
CA ASP A 108 25.79 2.35 -15.42
C ASP A 108 27.09 2.90 -16.02
N LYS A 109 27.92 3.54 -15.19
CA LYS A 109 29.21 4.09 -15.64
C LYS A 109 30.24 3.02 -16.00
N CYS A 110 29.98 1.77 -15.63
CA CYS A 110 30.79 0.65 -16.07
C CYS A 110 30.25 0.08 -17.39
N ALA A 111 29.15 0.59 -17.99
CA ALA A 111 28.49 0.00 -19.17
C ALA A 111 29.47 -0.31 -20.31
N ALA A 112 30.38 0.63 -20.53
CA ALA A 112 31.42 0.55 -21.56
C ALA A 112 32.61 -0.33 -21.14
N THR A 113 32.73 -0.71 -19.86
CA THR A 113 33.77 -1.58 -19.36
C THR A 113 33.27 -3.04 -19.34
N ALA A 114 34.17 -3.99 -19.61
CA ALA A 114 33.87 -5.42 -19.48
C ALA A 114 33.80 -5.88 -18.00
N ALA A 115 33.65 -4.95 -17.05
CA ALA A 115 33.56 -5.26 -15.64
C ALA A 115 32.22 -5.94 -15.30
N ALA A 116 32.25 -6.83 -14.31
CA ALA A 116 31.04 -7.41 -13.78
C ALA A 116 30.13 -6.33 -13.15
N PRO A 117 28.79 -6.50 -13.21
CA PRO A 117 27.87 -5.55 -12.58
C PRO A 117 28.13 -5.48 -11.07
N ALA A 118 28.23 -4.25 -10.55
CA ALA A 118 28.46 -3.99 -9.13
C ALA A 118 27.67 -2.76 -8.68
N PRO A 119 27.34 -2.61 -7.37
CA PRO A 119 26.65 -1.43 -6.86
C PRO A 119 27.35 -0.13 -7.22
N SER A 120 28.68 -0.11 -7.16
CA SER A 120 29.52 1.05 -7.49
C SER A 120 29.46 1.47 -8.95
N CYS A 121 28.94 0.61 -9.85
CA CYS A 121 28.78 0.91 -11.26
C CYS A 121 27.54 1.75 -11.57
N VAL A 122 26.54 1.79 -10.69
CA VAL A 122 25.31 2.53 -10.95
C VAL A 122 25.31 3.87 -10.20
N GLU A 123 25.44 4.96 -10.94
CA GLU A 123 25.12 6.29 -10.44
C GLU A 123 23.61 6.46 -10.32
N ARG A 124 23.16 7.11 -9.24
CA ARG A 124 21.73 7.36 -8.96
C ARG A 124 21.54 8.84 -8.69
N ILE A 125 20.82 9.52 -9.56
CA ILE A 125 20.64 10.97 -9.51
C ILE A 125 19.16 11.28 -9.37
N ALA A 126 18.82 12.19 -8.46
CA ALA A 126 17.48 12.74 -8.33
C ALA A 126 17.48 14.19 -8.82
N LEU A 127 16.71 14.46 -9.88
CA LEU A 127 16.48 15.80 -10.42
C LEU A 127 15.10 16.27 -9.96
N GLY A 128 15.09 17.04 -8.87
CA GLY A 128 13.89 17.27 -8.07
C GLY A 128 13.75 16.25 -6.93
N GLY A 129 12.91 16.57 -5.95
CA GLY A 129 12.78 15.74 -4.74
C GLY A 129 13.98 15.79 -3.79
N SER A 130 14.26 14.68 -3.12
CA SER A 130 15.32 14.53 -2.10
C SER A 130 16.28 13.40 -2.44
N SER A 131 17.34 13.23 -1.65
CA SER A 131 18.30 12.11 -1.78
C SER A 131 17.70 10.73 -1.44
N GLN A 132 16.41 10.66 -1.10
CA GLN A 132 15.71 9.44 -0.69
C GLN A 132 16.46 8.71 0.44
N GLY A 133 16.83 9.45 1.49
CA GLY A 133 17.60 8.87 2.61
C GLY A 133 19.02 8.44 2.22
N GLY A 134 19.61 9.14 1.24
CA GLY A 134 21.01 8.97 0.84
C GLY A 134 21.28 7.95 -0.26
N VAL A 135 20.25 7.38 -0.90
CA VAL A 135 20.43 6.43 -2.01
C VAL A 135 20.53 7.12 -3.38
N PHE A 136 20.22 8.42 -3.47
CA PHE A 136 20.45 9.25 -4.66
C PHE A 136 21.31 10.47 -4.33
N GLU A 137 22.12 10.90 -5.30
CA GLU A 137 22.66 12.26 -5.35
C GLU A 137 21.53 13.21 -5.79
N ALA A 138 21.06 14.05 -4.88
CA ALA A 138 20.02 15.04 -5.20
C ALA A 138 20.63 16.30 -5.80
N ARG A 139 20.36 16.57 -7.08
CA ARG A 139 20.77 17.80 -7.75
C ARG A 139 19.70 18.89 -7.54
N ARG A 140 20.14 20.06 -7.08
CA ARG A 140 19.29 21.23 -6.79
C ARG A 140 19.51 22.33 -7.83
N SER A 141 18.60 23.31 -7.88
CA SER A 141 18.78 24.47 -8.75
C SER A 141 19.98 25.28 -8.27
N MET A 142 20.79 25.76 -9.23
CA MET A 142 21.87 26.72 -8.93
C MET A 142 21.32 28.15 -8.72
N LYS A 143 20.03 28.39 -8.97
CA LYS A 143 19.39 29.68 -8.68
C LYS A 143 19.15 29.83 -7.18
N LYS A 144 19.39 31.03 -6.66
CA LYS A 144 18.98 31.39 -5.29
C LYS A 144 17.46 31.32 -5.19
N ALA A 145 16.96 30.78 -4.08
CA ALA A 145 15.53 30.77 -3.82
C ALA A 145 14.99 32.20 -3.72
N ALA A 146 13.82 32.44 -4.31
CA ALA A 146 13.07 33.67 -4.09
C ALA A 146 12.40 33.60 -2.71
N GLY A 147 13.19 33.82 -1.65
CA GLY A 147 12.73 33.85 -0.26
C GLY A 147 13.16 32.67 0.61
N ASP A 148 12.76 32.73 1.87
CA ASP A 148 13.20 31.83 2.94
C ASP A 148 12.48 30.47 2.86
N VAL A 149 12.93 29.60 1.94
CA VAL A 149 12.32 28.29 1.68
C VAL A 149 12.82 27.21 2.63
N GLY A 150 12.73 27.43 3.95
CA GLY A 150 12.67 26.42 5.05
C GLY A 150 13.71 25.28 5.15
N ARG A 151 14.58 25.04 4.16
CA ARG A 151 15.57 23.94 4.04
C ARG A 151 16.78 24.32 3.16
N GLY A 152 17.17 25.59 3.19
CA GLY A 152 18.36 26.14 2.52
C GLY A 152 18.06 27.33 1.60
N GLN A 153 19.10 28.08 1.20
CA GLN A 153 18.98 29.27 0.32
C GLN A 153 18.92 28.96 -1.19
N GLN A 154 18.91 27.67 -1.58
CA GLN A 154 18.86 27.24 -2.98
C GLN A 154 17.44 26.90 -3.40
N ALA A 155 17.04 27.34 -4.60
CA ALA A 155 15.73 27.03 -5.15
C ALA A 155 15.59 25.54 -5.48
N GLU A 156 14.36 25.04 -5.47
CA GLU A 156 14.04 23.73 -6.07
C GLU A 156 14.07 23.86 -7.60
N LEU A 157 14.48 22.79 -8.30
CA LEU A 157 14.33 22.73 -9.76
C LEU A 157 12.83 22.76 -10.08
N TRP A 158 12.42 23.64 -11.00
CA TRP A 158 11.02 23.80 -11.38
C TRP A 158 10.85 24.00 -12.88
N GLY A 159 9.77 23.46 -13.44
CA GLY A 159 9.40 23.61 -14.85
C GLY A 159 10.48 23.03 -15.78
N ASP A 160 10.99 23.88 -16.67
CA ASP A 160 11.99 23.48 -17.67
C ASP A 160 13.37 23.20 -17.08
N GLU A 161 13.69 23.70 -15.88
CA GLU A 161 15.00 23.49 -15.25
C GLU A 161 15.32 22.01 -15.02
N GLN A 162 14.28 21.20 -14.77
CA GLN A 162 14.42 19.76 -14.54
C GLN A 162 14.78 19.03 -15.83
N TRP A 163 14.21 19.46 -16.97
CA TRP A 163 14.60 18.93 -18.26
C TRP A 163 15.99 19.37 -18.69
N GLN A 164 16.38 20.62 -18.40
CA GLN A 164 17.75 21.08 -18.67
C GLN A 164 18.78 20.32 -17.81
N ALA A 165 18.46 20.06 -16.53
CA ALA A 165 19.30 19.24 -15.68
C ALA A 165 19.41 17.79 -16.18
N LEU A 166 18.31 17.22 -16.70
CA LEU A 166 18.32 15.90 -17.33
C LEU A 166 19.20 15.89 -18.59
N LYS A 167 19.05 16.90 -19.44
CA LYS A 167 19.86 17.05 -20.66
C LYS A 167 21.34 17.13 -20.33
N ALA A 168 21.72 17.96 -19.36
CA ALA A 168 23.11 18.06 -18.90
C ALA A 168 23.62 16.72 -18.36
N ALA A 169 22.83 16.01 -17.56
CA ALA A 169 23.21 14.70 -17.04
C ALA A 169 23.43 13.67 -18.15
N ILE A 170 22.60 13.69 -19.20
CA ILE A 170 22.74 12.85 -20.40
C ILE A 170 23.98 13.24 -21.20
N GLU A 171 24.22 14.53 -21.42
CA GLU A 171 25.38 15.04 -22.18
C GLU A 171 26.71 14.72 -21.49
N GLU A 172 26.77 14.84 -20.16
CA GLU A 172 27.93 14.44 -19.34
C GLU A 172 28.30 12.96 -19.49
N ARG A 173 27.31 12.10 -19.78
CA ARG A 173 27.43 10.63 -19.72
C ARG A 173 27.40 9.95 -21.09
N ASP A 174 26.90 10.63 -22.11
CA ASP A 174 26.74 10.17 -23.50
C ASP A 174 26.24 8.71 -23.64
N PRO A 175 25.12 8.32 -23.00
CA PRO A 175 24.63 6.94 -23.04
C PRO A 175 24.21 6.53 -24.45
N ARG A 176 24.50 5.30 -24.89
CA ARG A 176 24.05 4.82 -26.22
C ARG A 176 22.57 4.46 -26.20
N ILE A 177 22.09 3.92 -25.07
CA ILE A 177 20.69 3.55 -24.85
C ILE A 177 20.14 4.26 -23.61
N ILE A 178 19.01 4.93 -23.77
CA ILE A 178 18.23 5.56 -22.70
C ILE A 178 16.94 4.76 -22.52
N ALA A 179 16.90 3.91 -21.50
CA ALA A 179 15.71 3.18 -21.10
C ALA A 179 14.63 4.12 -20.54
N ILE A 180 13.39 3.96 -21.00
CA ILE A 180 12.21 4.70 -20.55
C ILE A 180 11.06 3.73 -20.22
N ASN A 181 10.23 4.09 -19.24
CA ASN A 181 9.11 3.27 -18.77
C ASN A 181 7.87 3.47 -19.65
N ARG A 182 7.79 2.73 -20.75
CA ARG A 182 6.59 2.63 -21.58
C ARG A 182 6.33 1.18 -21.93
N SER A 183 5.08 0.74 -21.86
CA SER A 183 4.69 -0.58 -22.32
C SER A 183 3.23 -0.62 -22.77
N THR A 184 2.96 -1.43 -23.78
CA THR A 184 1.57 -1.75 -24.17
C THR A 184 1.04 -3.02 -23.51
N VAL A 185 1.88 -3.71 -22.74
CA VAL A 185 1.61 -5.03 -22.15
C VAL A 185 1.65 -4.96 -20.63
N PHE A 186 2.71 -4.37 -20.06
CA PHE A 186 2.94 -4.38 -18.63
C PHE A 186 2.57 -3.04 -18.00
N ALA A 187 1.44 -3.00 -17.30
CA ALA A 187 0.98 -1.81 -16.58
C ALA A 187 2.02 -1.25 -15.61
N PHE A 188 2.80 -2.11 -14.93
CA PHE A 188 3.88 -1.71 -14.02
C PHE A 188 5.10 -1.08 -14.71
N THR A 189 5.09 -0.98 -16.04
CA THR A 189 6.15 -0.37 -16.84
C THR A 189 5.63 0.79 -17.70
N ASP A 190 4.35 1.13 -17.61
CA ASP A 190 3.74 2.20 -18.43
C ASP A 190 3.53 3.50 -17.64
N GLY A 191 4.55 3.93 -16.89
CA GLY A 191 4.47 5.12 -16.05
C GLY A 191 4.80 6.43 -16.75
N LEU A 192 5.49 6.40 -17.89
CA LEU A 192 5.83 7.60 -18.64
C LEU A 192 4.62 8.16 -19.37
N SER A 193 3.89 9.05 -18.70
CA SER A 193 2.71 9.71 -19.27
C SER A 193 3.02 10.45 -20.58
N SER A 194 2.03 10.52 -21.47
CA SER A 194 2.18 11.13 -22.81
C SER A 194 2.71 12.58 -22.75
N GLY A 195 2.27 13.38 -21.77
CA GLY A 195 2.75 14.76 -21.60
C GLY A 195 4.20 14.85 -21.15
N GLU A 196 4.62 13.96 -20.25
CA GLU A 196 6.03 13.88 -19.82
C GLU A 196 6.93 13.40 -20.97
N LEU A 197 6.49 12.43 -21.78
CA LEU A 197 7.21 12.02 -22.98
C LEU A 197 7.39 13.16 -23.98
N GLN A 198 6.32 13.93 -24.25
CA GLN A 198 6.37 15.06 -25.16
C GLN A 198 7.35 16.14 -24.66
N GLY A 199 7.23 16.54 -23.38
CA GLY A 199 8.11 17.53 -22.77
C GLY A 199 9.56 17.08 -22.72
N MET A 200 9.81 15.82 -22.33
CA MET A 200 11.14 15.22 -22.32
C MET A 200 11.76 15.20 -23.72
N SER A 201 11.02 14.74 -24.74
CA SER A 201 11.54 14.65 -26.12
C SER A 201 11.87 16.03 -26.68
N ALA A 202 11.01 17.02 -26.45
CA ALA A 202 11.23 18.40 -26.90
C ALA A 202 12.48 19.02 -26.25
N ALA A 203 12.68 18.81 -24.95
CA ALA A 203 13.83 19.37 -24.24
C ALA A 203 15.16 18.67 -24.58
N LEU A 204 15.13 17.34 -24.76
CA LEU A 204 16.30 16.55 -25.10
C LEU A 204 16.70 16.71 -26.57
N GLY A 205 15.74 16.92 -27.47
CA GLY A 205 15.97 17.06 -28.91
C GLY A 205 16.26 15.71 -29.61
N ASP A 206 16.40 15.77 -30.93
CA ASP A 206 16.40 14.57 -31.79
C ASP A 206 17.52 13.59 -31.48
N LYS A 207 18.73 14.09 -31.20
CA LYS A 207 19.92 13.27 -30.90
C LYS A 207 19.63 12.28 -29.76
N TRP A 208 19.10 12.78 -28.65
CA TRP A 208 18.89 11.99 -27.44
C TRP A 208 17.57 11.22 -27.50
N THR A 209 16.53 11.80 -28.10
CA THR A 209 15.24 11.11 -28.34
C THR A 209 15.43 9.85 -29.19
N ALA A 210 16.31 9.89 -30.20
CA ALA A 210 16.63 8.73 -31.03
C ALA A 210 17.30 7.56 -30.25
N ARG A 211 17.85 7.83 -29.06
CA ARG A 211 18.47 6.81 -28.18
C ARG A 211 17.50 6.22 -27.14
N MET A 212 16.28 6.73 -27.06
CA MET A 212 15.27 6.21 -26.13
C MET A 212 14.78 4.82 -26.55
N ARG A 213 14.64 3.90 -25.59
CA ARG A 213 14.09 2.56 -25.79
C ARG A 213 13.10 2.22 -24.69
N ASN A 214 11.97 1.63 -25.07
CA ASN A 214 10.99 1.12 -24.11
C ASN A 214 11.62 -0.02 -23.31
N ALA A 215 11.72 0.16 -22.00
CA ALA A 215 12.38 -0.78 -21.12
C ALA A 215 11.36 -1.69 -20.44
N GLU A 216 10.58 -2.45 -21.21
CA GLU A 216 9.38 -3.15 -20.72
C GLU A 216 9.63 -4.10 -19.52
N ALA A 217 10.74 -4.83 -19.51
CA ALA A 217 11.02 -5.79 -18.44
C ALA A 217 11.85 -5.22 -17.28
N LEU A 218 12.61 -4.14 -17.48
CA LEU A 218 13.52 -3.60 -16.47
C LEU A 218 12.82 -3.14 -15.17
N PRO A 219 11.85 -2.21 -15.19
CA PRO A 219 11.14 -1.80 -13.99
C PRO A 219 10.25 -2.93 -13.45
N LEU A 220 9.63 -3.73 -14.32
CA LEU A 220 8.82 -4.88 -13.89
C LEU A 220 9.66 -5.86 -13.05
N GLU A 221 10.83 -6.26 -13.52
CA GLU A 221 11.71 -7.17 -12.79
C GLU A 221 12.27 -6.54 -11.51
N LEU A 222 12.55 -5.23 -11.52
CA LEU A 222 12.95 -4.52 -10.29
C LEU A 222 11.83 -4.51 -9.25
N VAL A 223 10.56 -4.29 -9.66
CA VAL A 223 9.39 -4.36 -8.78
C VAL A 223 9.17 -5.80 -8.30
N ALA A 224 9.39 -6.80 -9.15
CA ALA A 224 9.19 -8.21 -8.83
C ALA A 224 10.29 -8.79 -7.93
N ALA A 225 11.52 -8.26 -7.98
CA ALA A 225 12.63 -8.75 -7.16
C ALA A 225 12.30 -8.69 -5.67
N ARG A 226 12.79 -9.66 -4.88
CA ARG A 226 12.60 -9.73 -3.42
C ARG A 226 13.92 -10.11 -2.74
N LEU A 227 14.24 -9.44 -1.66
CA LEU A 227 15.31 -9.82 -0.75
C LEU A 227 14.86 -10.99 0.13
N PRO A 228 15.79 -11.84 0.62
CA PRO A 228 15.48 -12.87 1.61
C PRO A 228 14.83 -12.32 2.88
N GLU A 229 15.21 -11.11 3.30
CA GLU A 229 14.62 -10.45 4.47
C GLU A 229 13.17 -9.98 4.23
N GLU A 230 12.85 -9.57 3.00
CA GLU A 230 11.47 -9.25 2.62
C GLU A 230 10.60 -10.51 2.61
N ASP A 231 11.12 -11.65 2.11
CA ASP A 231 10.43 -12.94 2.17
C ASP A 231 10.17 -13.39 3.60
N ALA A 232 11.18 -13.33 4.47
CA ALA A 232 11.03 -13.67 5.89
C ALA A 232 9.99 -12.78 6.60
N PHE A 233 9.96 -11.47 6.27
CA PHE A 233 8.95 -10.56 6.78
C PHE A 233 7.55 -10.92 6.26
N PHE A 234 7.43 -11.24 4.97
CA PHE A 234 6.18 -11.63 4.33
C PHE A 234 5.58 -12.90 4.96
N ARG A 235 6.40 -13.87 5.35
CA ARG A 235 5.94 -15.05 6.10
C ARG A 235 5.25 -14.68 7.42
N ARG A 236 5.81 -13.72 8.17
CA ARG A 236 5.16 -13.21 9.40
C ARG A 236 3.86 -12.47 9.11
N MET A 237 3.76 -11.79 7.97
CA MET A 237 2.49 -11.21 7.51
C MET A 237 1.45 -12.31 7.29
N GLN A 238 1.83 -13.40 6.62
CA GLN A 238 0.94 -14.55 6.40
C GLN A 238 0.53 -15.24 7.69
N GLU A 239 1.42 -15.42 8.66
CA GLU A 239 1.08 -15.96 9.98
C GLU A 239 -0.04 -15.15 10.66
N LEU A 240 0.03 -13.82 10.59
CA LEU A 240 -1.01 -12.94 11.13
C LEU A 240 -2.32 -13.07 10.34
N VAL A 241 -2.27 -13.07 9.01
CA VAL A 241 -3.46 -13.23 8.14
C VAL A 241 -4.16 -14.55 8.42
N TRP A 242 -3.40 -15.64 8.57
CA TRP A 242 -3.92 -16.96 8.94
C TRP A 242 -4.57 -16.96 10.32
N SER A 243 -3.92 -16.35 11.31
CA SER A 243 -4.47 -16.21 12.66
C SER A 243 -5.79 -15.43 12.66
N MET A 244 -5.84 -14.30 11.96
CA MET A 244 -7.05 -13.48 11.83
C MET A 244 -8.16 -14.20 11.07
N THR A 245 -7.83 -14.96 10.02
CA THR A 245 -8.82 -15.72 9.26
C THR A 245 -9.43 -16.85 10.10
N GLN A 246 -8.60 -17.55 10.90
CA GLN A 246 -9.08 -18.55 11.84
C GLN A 246 -10.03 -17.95 12.89
N GLU A 247 -9.72 -16.76 13.41
CA GLU A 247 -10.61 -16.05 14.34
C GLU A 247 -11.93 -15.65 13.64
N MET A 248 -11.85 -15.10 12.43
CA MET A 248 -13.01 -14.68 11.62
C MET A 248 -13.99 -15.84 11.37
N PHE A 249 -13.47 -17.04 11.09
CA PHE A 249 -14.28 -18.23 10.85
C PHE A 249 -14.56 -19.06 12.10
N SER A 250 -14.22 -18.57 13.29
CA SER A 250 -14.49 -19.26 14.55
C SER A 250 -15.89 -19.00 15.09
N SER A 251 -16.33 -19.83 16.03
CA SER A 251 -17.56 -19.62 16.81
C SER A 251 -17.55 -18.36 17.68
N ARG A 252 -16.42 -17.65 17.80
CA ARG A 252 -16.36 -16.34 18.46
C ARG A 252 -16.96 -15.24 17.58
N MET A 253 -16.90 -15.39 16.26
CA MET A 253 -17.39 -14.40 15.29
C MET A 253 -18.65 -14.85 14.56
N ILE A 254 -18.81 -16.16 14.36
CA ILE A 254 -19.96 -16.73 13.65
C ILE A 254 -20.93 -17.37 14.64
N THR A 255 -22.16 -16.86 14.65
CA THR A 255 -23.33 -17.54 15.20
C THR A 255 -24.22 -17.97 14.03
N PRO A 256 -24.27 -19.27 13.69
CA PRO A 256 -25.11 -19.75 12.58
C PRO A 256 -26.59 -19.39 12.78
N GLY A 257 -27.28 -19.05 11.70
CA GLY A 257 -28.65 -18.53 11.70
C GLY A 257 -28.78 -17.06 12.08
N THR A 258 -27.68 -16.38 12.44
CA THR A 258 -27.68 -14.96 12.81
C THR A 258 -26.66 -14.15 12.00
N THR A 259 -25.38 -14.58 12.02
CA THR A 259 -24.28 -13.81 11.45
C THR A 259 -24.36 -13.77 9.93
N LYS A 260 -24.15 -12.59 9.34
CA LYS A 260 -24.09 -12.42 7.89
C LYS A 260 -22.65 -12.35 7.36
N THR A 261 -22.48 -12.64 6.07
CA THR A 261 -21.16 -12.52 5.41
C THR A 261 -20.60 -11.10 5.46
N SER A 262 -21.44 -10.06 5.32
CA SER A 262 -20.98 -8.66 5.39
C SER A 262 -20.42 -8.29 6.76
N GLU A 263 -20.92 -8.89 7.84
CA GLU A 263 -20.41 -8.64 9.19
C GLU A 263 -18.97 -9.14 9.34
N LEU A 264 -18.63 -10.28 8.73
CA LEU A 264 -17.25 -10.79 8.70
C LEU A 264 -16.32 -9.90 7.85
N VAL A 265 -16.82 -9.40 6.71
CA VAL A 265 -16.11 -8.42 5.87
C VAL A 265 -15.77 -7.16 6.66
N TRP A 266 -16.73 -6.60 7.40
CA TRP A 266 -16.52 -5.40 8.21
C TRP A 266 -15.67 -5.68 9.45
N TRP A 267 -15.82 -6.86 10.06
CA TRP A 267 -14.94 -7.31 11.14
C TRP A 267 -13.48 -7.33 10.67
N TRP A 268 -13.19 -7.90 9.50
CA TRP A 268 -11.82 -7.93 8.96
C TRP A 268 -11.26 -6.52 8.82
N ARG A 269 -12.02 -5.62 8.20
CA ARG A 269 -11.60 -4.23 7.99
C ARG A 269 -11.30 -3.51 9.31
N GLN A 270 -12.20 -3.64 10.29
CA GLN A 270 -11.99 -3.02 11.60
C GLN A 270 -10.77 -3.64 12.30
N ARG A 271 -10.63 -4.96 12.24
CA ARG A 271 -9.51 -5.67 12.88
C ARG A 271 -8.15 -5.28 12.30
N VAL A 272 -8.04 -5.18 10.98
CA VAL A 272 -6.84 -4.70 10.28
C VAL A 272 -6.50 -3.27 10.71
N ASN A 273 -7.50 -2.39 10.77
CA ASN A 273 -7.32 -1.00 11.21
C ASN A 273 -6.91 -0.90 12.69
N ASP A 274 -7.51 -1.70 13.58
CA ASP A 274 -7.18 -1.72 15.01
C ASP A 274 -5.74 -2.18 15.29
N LEU A 275 -5.17 -2.98 14.39
CA LEU A 275 -3.76 -3.39 14.40
C LEU A 275 -2.83 -2.34 13.79
N GLY A 276 -3.36 -1.22 13.31
CA GLY A 276 -2.61 -0.15 12.64
C GLY A 276 -2.10 -0.53 11.25
N LEU A 277 -2.79 -1.44 10.56
CA LEU A 277 -2.40 -1.98 9.26
C LEU A 277 -3.29 -1.44 8.13
N GLY A 278 -2.81 -1.53 6.89
CA GLY A 278 -3.62 -1.22 5.70
C GLY A 278 -4.42 -2.43 5.21
N THR A 279 -5.55 -2.18 4.55
CA THR A 279 -6.29 -3.19 3.78
C THR A 279 -5.78 -3.17 2.33
N TRP A 280 -5.47 -4.34 1.75
CA TRP A 280 -4.96 -4.43 0.38
C TRP A 280 -6.06 -4.22 -0.66
N PHE A 281 -7.22 -4.87 -0.47
CA PHE A 281 -8.43 -4.68 -1.29
C PHE A 281 -9.68 -4.87 -0.43
N GLN A 282 -10.85 -4.52 -0.97
CA GLN A 282 -12.12 -4.74 -0.29
C GLN A 282 -12.33 -6.26 -0.07
N PRO A 283 -12.25 -6.76 1.18
CA PRO A 283 -12.30 -8.19 1.43
C PRO A 283 -13.66 -8.77 1.04
N SER A 284 -13.68 -10.06 0.74
CA SER A 284 -14.90 -10.79 0.43
C SER A 284 -15.07 -12.00 1.33
N VAL A 285 -16.33 -12.31 1.65
CA VAL A 285 -16.74 -13.57 2.25
C VAL A 285 -17.97 -14.05 1.51
N SER A 286 -17.95 -15.30 1.04
CA SER A 286 -19.03 -15.91 0.28
C SER A 286 -19.46 -17.24 0.90
N VAL A 287 -20.69 -17.65 0.57
CA VAL A 287 -21.31 -18.90 1.04
C VAL A 287 -21.63 -19.77 -0.17
N GLN A 288 -21.33 -21.06 -0.07
CA GLN A 288 -21.92 -22.11 -0.89
C GLN A 288 -22.79 -23.00 0.01
N ARG A 289 -24.07 -23.14 -0.37
CA ARG A 289 -25.05 -23.92 0.38
C ARG A 289 -25.61 -25.05 -0.46
N GLN A 290 -25.61 -26.26 0.10
CA GLN A 290 -26.06 -27.45 -0.60
C GLN A 290 -27.49 -27.28 -1.16
N GLY A 291 -27.64 -27.45 -2.48
CA GLY A 291 -28.94 -27.36 -3.17
C GLY A 291 -29.48 -25.94 -3.38
N VAL A 292 -28.71 -24.89 -3.05
CA VAL A 292 -29.11 -23.49 -3.20
C VAL A 292 -28.15 -22.79 -4.17
N THR A 293 -28.70 -22.09 -5.16
CA THR A 293 -27.89 -21.33 -6.12
C THR A 293 -27.44 -19.99 -5.54
N ALA A 294 -26.38 -19.38 -6.09
CA ALA A 294 -25.87 -18.09 -5.64
C ALA A 294 -26.95 -16.99 -5.72
N GLU A 295 -27.81 -17.01 -6.74
CA GLU A 295 -28.91 -16.05 -6.89
C GLU A 295 -29.93 -16.16 -5.76
N LYS A 296 -30.19 -17.37 -5.27
CA LYS A 296 -31.13 -17.61 -4.16
C LYS A 296 -30.53 -17.24 -2.80
N LEU A 297 -29.21 -17.34 -2.63
CA LEU A 297 -28.53 -16.88 -1.41
C LEU A 297 -28.56 -15.35 -1.29
N GLY A 298 -28.49 -14.64 -2.41
CA GLY A 298 -28.42 -13.19 -2.44
C GLY A 298 -27.03 -12.65 -2.09
N ALA A 299 -26.91 -11.33 -1.98
CA ALA A 299 -25.62 -10.64 -1.84
C ALA A 299 -25.06 -10.62 -0.40
N ASP A 300 -25.90 -10.85 0.61
CA ASP A 300 -25.52 -10.79 2.03
C ASP A 300 -26.23 -11.90 2.83
N PRO A 301 -25.93 -13.18 2.52
CA PRO A 301 -26.59 -14.31 3.16
C PRO A 301 -26.24 -14.40 4.65
N VAL A 302 -27.22 -14.84 5.43
CA VAL A 302 -27.00 -15.36 6.79
C VAL A 302 -26.31 -16.71 6.68
N ILE A 303 -25.26 -16.90 7.47
CA ILE A 303 -24.47 -18.12 7.54
C ILE A 303 -25.25 -19.18 8.30
N GLU A 304 -25.38 -20.38 7.73
CA GLU A 304 -26.16 -21.49 8.28
C GLU A 304 -25.30 -22.75 8.51
N PRO A 305 -25.72 -23.67 9.39
CA PRO A 305 -25.09 -24.98 9.51
C PRO A 305 -25.10 -25.74 8.17
N GLY A 306 -23.95 -26.27 7.77
CA GLY A 306 -23.74 -26.96 6.50
C GLY A 306 -23.24 -26.08 5.36
N ASP A 307 -23.04 -24.79 5.59
CA ASP A 307 -22.44 -23.90 4.59
C ASP A 307 -20.94 -24.13 4.45
N VAL A 308 -20.45 -24.03 3.21
CA VAL A 308 -19.03 -23.82 2.91
C VAL A 308 -18.81 -22.32 2.77
N LEU A 309 -17.89 -21.79 3.56
CA LEU A 309 -17.48 -20.39 3.50
C LEU A 309 -16.19 -20.28 2.70
N HIS A 310 -16.07 -19.21 1.91
CA HIS A 310 -14.83 -18.80 1.27
C HIS A 310 -14.56 -17.34 1.64
N CYS A 311 -13.31 -16.98 1.90
CA CYS A 311 -12.91 -15.59 1.98
C CYS A 311 -11.78 -15.27 1.01
N ASP A 312 -11.72 -14.02 0.61
CA ASP A 312 -10.57 -13.41 -0.05
C ASP A 312 -10.18 -12.16 0.74
N VAL A 313 -8.98 -12.17 1.32
CA VAL A 313 -8.54 -11.17 2.29
C VAL A 313 -7.07 -10.81 2.11
N GLY A 314 -6.73 -9.55 2.42
CA GLY A 314 -5.36 -9.06 2.28
C GLY A 314 -5.05 -7.88 3.20
N ILE A 315 -3.81 -7.80 3.67
CA ILE A 315 -3.27 -6.69 4.45
C ILE A 315 -2.09 -6.04 3.73
N THR A 316 -1.89 -4.76 3.99
CA THR A 316 -0.74 -3.98 3.54
C THR A 316 0.12 -3.60 4.73
N VAL A 317 1.42 -3.95 4.66
CA VAL A 317 2.43 -3.60 5.67
C VAL A 317 3.75 -3.31 4.96
N ALA A 318 4.40 -2.19 5.28
CA ALA A 318 5.71 -1.85 4.73
C ALA A 318 5.79 -1.96 3.18
N ARG A 319 4.74 -1.51 2.48
CA ARG A 319 4.55 -1.59 1.00
C ARG A 319 4.45 -3.01 0.42
N LEU A 320 4.37 -4.04 1.27
CA LEU A 320 4.04 -5.40 0.88
C LEU A 320 2.54 -5.64 1.07
N ASN A 321 1.96 -6.46 0.19
CA ASN A 321 0.55 -6.80 0.20
C ASN A 321 0.38 -8.31 0.25
N THR A 322 -0.41 -8.80 1.20
CA THR A 322 -0.86 -10.19 1.19
C THR A 322 -2.14 -10.32 0.38
N ASP A 323 -2.32 -11.49 -0.21
CA ASP A 323 -3.52 -11.88 -0.95
C ASP A 323 -3.77 -13.34 -0.59
N THR A 324 -4.82 -13.62 0.18
CA THR A 324 -5.03 -14.92 0.81
C THR A 324 -6.48 -15.33 0.77
N GLN A 325 -6.69 -16.53 0.26
CA GLN A 325 -7.99 -17.17 0.23
C GLN A 325 -8.02 -18.37 1.17
N HIS A 326 -9.12 -18.53 1.88
CA HIS A 326 -9.37 -19.69 2.75
C HIS A 326 -10.80 -20.19 2.59
N ASN A 327 -10.96 -21.50 2.78
CA ASN A 327 -12.26 -22.13 2.90
C ASN A 327 -12.50 -22.58 4.34
N ALA A 328 -13.75 -22.51 4.79
CA ALA A 328 -14.22 -23.08 6.05
C ALA A 328 -15.54 -23.81 5.84
N TYR A 329 -15.92 -24.66 6.79
CA TYR A 329 -17.20 -25.36 6.78
C TYR A 329 -17.88 -25.21 8.14
N VAL A 330 -19.16 -24.84 8.11
CA VAL A 330 -19.97 -24.70 9.32
C VAL A 330 -20.58 -26.06 9.64
N LEU A 331 -20.13 -26.68 10.73
CA LEU A 331 -20.61 -28.00 11.14
C LEU A 331 -22.14 -28.01 11.36
N LYS A 332 -22.80 -29.04 10.85
CA LYS A 332 -24.19 -29.37 11.23
C LYS A 332 -24.22 -29.98 12.64
N PRO A 333 -25.36 -29.94 13.34
CA PRO A 333 -25.50 -30.61 14.62
C PRO A 333 -25.07 -32.08 14.56
N GLY A 334 -24.16 -32.48 15.45
CA GLY A 334 -23.61 -33.84 15.52
C GLY A 334 -22.39 -34.11 14.64
N GLU A 335 -22.00 -33.19 13.75
CA GLU A 335 -20.74 -33.28 13.02
C GLU A 335 -19.57 -32.83 13.90
N THR A 336 -18.43 -33.53 13.78
CA THR A 336 -17.18 -33.18 14.46
C THR A 336 -16.10 -32.69 13.49
N ASP A 337 -16.31 -32.86 12.18
CA ASP A 337 -15.42 -32.45 11.10
C ASP A 337 -16.23 -32.29 9.80
N ALA A 338 -15.64 -31.65 8.79
CA ALA A 338 -16.25 -31.47 7.49
C ALA A 338 -16.54 -32.82 6.80
N PRO A 339 -17.65 -32.95 6.04
CA PRO A 339 -17.97 -34.12 5.25
C PRO A 339 -16.79 -34.60 4.39
N ALA A 340 -16.64 -35.92 4.26
CA ALA A 340 -15.51 -36.53 3.55
C ALA A 340 -15.34 -36.00 2.12
N GLY A 341 -16.45 -35.72 1.41
CA GLY A 341 -16.41 -35.13 0.08
C GLY A 341 -15.78 -33.74 0.03
N LEU A 342 -16.06 -32.87 1.02
CA LEU A 342 -15.46 -31.53 1.11
C LEU A 342 -13.98 -31.60 1.45
N ARG A 343 -13.59 -32.52 2.34
CA ARG A 343 -12.16 -32.75 2.65
C ARG A 343 -11.40 -33.25 1.43
N GLN A 344 -11.99 -34.15 0.64
CA GLN A 344 -11.39 -34.61 -0.61
C GLN A 344 -11.28 -33.48 -1.64
N ALA A 345 -12.31 -32.63 -1.75
CA ALA A 345 -12.27 -31.47 -2.63
C ALA A 345 -11.14 -30.49 -2.23
N LEU A 346 -10.97 -30.23 -0.94
CA LEU A 346 -9.88 -29.40 -0.43
C LEU A 346 -8.50 -30.03 -0.70
N ALA A 347 -8.37 -31.35 -0.56
CA ALA A 347 -7.13 -32.06 -0.85
C ALA A 347 -6.78 -32.09 -2.35
N ASN A 348 -7.77 -32.05 -3.24
CA ASN A 348 -7.53 -31.99 -4.68
C ASN A 348 -7.11 -30.59 -5.16
N GLY A 349 -7.46 -29.55 -4.40
CA GLY A 349 -7.20 -28.14 -4.74
C GLY A 349 -5.90 -27.57 -4.18
N ASN A 350 -5.18 -28.31 -3.32
CA ASN A 350 -3.91 -27.92 -2.69
C ASN A 350 -2.81 -28.92 -3.01
#